data_AF-A0A8S7EL13-F1
#
_entry.id   AF-A0A8S7EL13-F1
#
_cell.length_a   1.000
_cell.length_b   1.000
_cell.length_c   1.000
_cell.angle_alpha   90.00
_cell.angle_beta   90.00
_cell.angle_gamma   90.00
#
_symmetry.space_group_name_H-M   'P 1'
#
loop_
_entity.id
_entity.type
_entity.pdbx_description
1 polymer ?
#
loop_
_entity_poly.entity_id
_entity_poly.type
_entity_poly.pdbx_seq_one_letter_code
_entity_poly.pdbx_strand_id
1 'polypeptide(L)'
;PDDMKNFMENVLRYLSNDRWLPDAKSSMTVGTNLETVYFKKHGQVLGNSAPFAFHKDFTGITVKPMTSYGNLNPDEVPLLILNGFEYVTQWGSDPYSIPLRADTSKPKLTQQDVTDLIAYMNKGGSVLIMENVMSNLKEESASGFVRLLDAAGLSMAL
;
A
#
# COMPACT_ATOMS: atom_id res chain seq x y z
N PRO A 1 -1.49 -14.54 21.30
CA PRO A 1 -0.66 -15.21 20.27
C PRO A 1 -1.26 -14.92 18.89
N ASP A 2 -0.42 -14.65 17.90
CA ASP A 2 -0.81 -14.33 16.51
C ASP A 2 -1.55 -13.01 16.28
N ASP A 3 -1.33 -12.01 17.14
CA ASP A 3 -2.03 -10.71 17.07
C ASP A 3 -1.92 -10.05 15.69
N MET A 4 -0.74 -10.10 15.05
CA MET A 4 -0.54 -9.58 13.69
C MET A 4 -1.28 -10.37 12.61
N LYS A 5 -1.38 -11.69 12.76
CA LYS A 5 -2.15 -12.52 11.84
C LYS A 5 -3.63 -12.18 11.94
N ASN A 6 -4.17 -12.16 13.17
CA ASN A 6 -5.56 -11.81 13.43
C ASN A 6 -5.88 -10.38 12.94
N PHE A 7 -4.97 -9.44 13.14
CA PHE A 7 -5.09 -8.10 12.60
C PHE A 7 -5.22 -8.12 11.07
N MET A 8 -4.27 -8.77 10.37
CA MET A 8 -4.29 -8.83 8.91
C MET A 8 -5.48 -9.60 8.36
N GLU A 9 -5.93 -10.68 9.00
CA GLU A 9 -7.16 -11.39 8.61
C GLU A 9 -8.38 -10.47 8.68
N ASN A 10 -8.51 -9.67 9.74
CA ASN A 10 -9.59 -8.70 9.87
C ASN A 10 -9.49 -7.57 8.83
N VAL A 11 -8.29 -7.04 8.59
CA VAL A 11 -8.05 -6.01 7.56
C VAL A 11 -8.43 -6.54 6.19
N LEU A 12 -7.95 -7.73 5.81
CA LEU A 12 -8.21 -8.32 4.50
C LEU A 12 -9.69 -8.67 4.32
N ARG A 13 -10.34 -9.24 5.34
CA ARG A 13 -11.78 -9.51 5.31
C ARG A 13 -12.58 -8.22 5.10
N TYR A 14 -12.32 -7.21 5.93
CA TYR A 14 -13.08 -5.96 5.88
C TYR A 14 -12.87 -5.21 4.56
N LEU A 15 -11.61 -5.04 4.14
CA LEU A 15 -11.30 -4.30 2.91
C LEU A 15 -11.68 -5.06 1.65
N SER A 16 -11.77 -6.39 1.67
CA SER A 16 -12.29 -7.17 0.53
C SER A 16 -13.83 -7.26 0.49
N ASN A 17 -14.53 -6.57 1.40
CA ASN A 17 -15.98 -6.63 1.54
C ASN A 17 -16.51 -8.07 1.67
N ASP A 18 -15.89 -8.84 2.59
CA ASP A 18 -16.19 -10.24 2.89
C ASP A 18 -16.06 -11.23 1.71
N ARG A 19 -15.49 -10.80 0.56
CA ARG A 19 -15.20 -11.69 -0.58
C ARG A 19 -14.12 -12.72 -0.26
N TRP A 20 -13.28 -12.42 0.72
CA TRP A 20 -12.29 -13.34 1.26
C TRP A 20 -12.48 -13.53 2.75
N LEU A 21 -12.41 -14.79 3.17
CA LEU A 21 -12.46 -15.27 4.54
C LEU A 21 -11.24 -16.18 4.79
N PRO A 22 -10.74 -16.24 6.03
CA PRO A 22 -9.64 -17.12 6.39
C PRO A 22 -10.08 -18.59 6.55
N ASP A 23 -10.82 -19.14 5.57
CA ASP A 23 -11.46 -20.46 5.62
C ASP A 23 -11.11 -21.39 4.43
N ALA A 24 -10.08 -21.01 3.65
CA ALA A 24 -9.52 -21.74 2.50
C ALA A 24 -10.46 -22.00 1.31
N LYS A 25 -11.75 -21.66 1.41
CA LYS A 25 -12.74 -21.85 0.33
C LYS A 25 -12.96 -20.60 -0.49
N SER A 26 -12.76 -19.44 0.13
CA SER A 26 -12.84 -18.14 -0.53
C SER A 26 -11.50 -17.79 -1.19
N SER A 27 -11.58 -17.05 -2.30
CA SER A 27 -10.41 -16.60 -3.04
C SER A 27 -10.60 -15.18 -3.51
N MET A 28 -9.52 -14.41 -3.54
CA MET A 28 -9.53 -13.05 -4.09
C MET A 28 -8.23 -12.74 -4.81
N THR A 29 -8.28 -11.73 -5.67
CA THR A 29 -7.09 -11.12 -6.26
C THR A 29 -6.79 -9.80 -5.57
N VAL A 30 -5.57 -9.63 -5.09
CA VAL A 30 -5.06 -8.35 -4.56
C VAL A 30 -4.16 -7.72 -5.61
N GLY A 31 -4.50 -6.52 -6.04
CA GLY A 31 -3.63 -5.72 -6.92
C GLY A 31 -2.56 -4.99 -6.12
N THR A 32 -1.34 -4.89 -6.63
CA THR A 32 -0.25 -4.17 -5.95
C THR A 32 0.76 -3.53 -6.89
N ASN A 33 1.33 -2.39 -6.49
CA ASN A 33 2.53 -1.81 -7.11
C ASN A 33 3.80 -2.04 -6.27
N LEU A 34 3.72 -2.88 -5.24
CA LEU A 34 4.86 -3.31 -4.44
C LEU A 34 5.52 -4.52 -5.13
N GLU A 35 6.75 -4.32 -5.58
CA GLU A 35 7.58 -5.44 -6.05
C GLU A 35 8.37 -6.06 -4.90
N THR A 36 8.97 -5.21 -4.06
CA THR A 36 9.87 -5.61 -2.98
C THR A 36 9.43 -4.96 -1.67
N VAL A 37 9.40 -5.76 -0.61
CA VAL A 37 9.22 -5.31 0.78
C VAL A 37 10.52 -5.44 1.55
N TYR A 38 10.66 -4.61 2.58
CA TYR A 38 11.86 -4.55 3.40
C TYR A 38 11.56 -4.82 4.87
N PHE A 39 12.47 -5.55 5.52
CA PHE A 39 12.39 -5.92 6.93
C PHE A 39 13.54 -5.27 7.66
N LYS A 40 13.21 -4.35 8.56
CA LYS A 40 14.20 -3.63 9.36
C LYS A 40 15.04 -4.61 10.18
N LYS A 41 16.36 -4.43 10.11
CA LYS A 41 17.32 -5.05 11.02
C LYS A 41 17.74 -4.03 12.08
N HIS A 42 18.29 -4.50 13.21
CA HIS A 42 18.91 -3.62 14.19
C HIS A 42 19.95 -2.68 13.52
N GLY A 43 19.88 -1.38 13.84
CA GLY A 43 20.73 -0.33 13.27
C GLY A 43 20.04 0.54 12.21
N GLN A 44 20.82 1.45 11.61
CA GLN A 44 20.40 2.33 10.51
C GLN A 44 20.77 1.71 9.16
N VAL A 45 20.16 0.57 8.87
CA VAL A 45 20.39 -0.17 7.62
C VAL A 45 19.05 -0.46 6.96
N LEU A 46 19.08 -0.62 5.63
CA LEU A 46 17.90 -0.99 4.83
C LEU A 46 17.26 -2.31 5.32
N GLY A 47 18.08 -3.21 5.86
CA GLY A 47 17.64 -4.51 6.35
C GLY A 47 17.58 -5.57 5.25
N ASN A 48 16.74 -6.58 5.44
CA ASN A 48 16.53 -7.64 4.45
C ASN A 48 15.40 -7.23 3.50
N SER A 49 15.39 -7.78 2.29
CA SER A 49 14.29 -7.61 1.35
C SER A 49 13.73 -8.95 0.89
N ALA A 50 12.47 -8.93 0.46
CA ALA A 50 11.82 -10.06 -0.21
C ALA A 50 10.83 -9.54 -1.25
N PRO A 51 10.48 -10.35 -2.28
CA PRO A 51 9.35 -10.06 -3.13
C PRO A 51 8.07 -9.90 -2.29
N PHE A 52 7.19 -8.97 -2.67
CA PHE A 52 5.89 -8.85 -2.02
C PHE A 52 5.06 -10.12 -2.26
N ALA A 53 4.64 -10.76 -1.17
CA ALA A 53 3.78 -11.93 -1.19
C ALA A 53 3.04 -12.08 0.14
N PHE A 54 1.92 -12.80 0.12
CA PHE A 54 1.24 -13.20 1.34
C PHE A 54 1.90 -14.45 1.93
N HIS A 55 1.98 -14.51 3.27
CA HIS A 55 2.42 -15.72 3.96
C HIS A 55 1.45 -16.89 3.68
N LYS A 56 1.95 -18.13 3.69
CA LYS A 56 1.18 -19.34 3.36
C LYS A 56 -0.10 -19.55 4.18
N ASP A 57 -0.20 -18.91 5.34
CA ASP A 57 -1.40 -18.97 6.19
C ASP A 57 -2.57 -18.16 5.60
N PHE A 58 -2.32 -17.23 4.67
CA PHE A 58 -3.32 -16.45 3.95
C PHE A 58 -3.63 -17.11 2.60
N THR A 59 -4.23 -18.29 2.64
CA THR A 59 -4.56 -19.09 1.44
C THR A 59 -5.65 -18.41 0.59
N GLY A 60 -5.66 -18.69 -0.72
CA GLY A 60 -6.71 -18.21 -1.63
C GLY A 60 -6.50 -16.77 -2.11
N ILE A 61 -5.42 -16.09 -1.71
CA ILE A 61 -5.08 -14.76 -2.20
C ILE A 61 -4.08 -14.86 -3.34
N THR A 62 -4.44 -14.33 -4.50
CA THR A 62 -3.54 -14.16 -5.64
C THR A 62 -3.06 -12.72 -5.71
N VAL A 63 -1.76 -12.49 -5.85
CA VAL A 63 -1.20 -11.15 -6.04
C VAL A 63 -1.10 -10.84 -7.53
N LYS A 64 -1.64 -9.69 -7.95
CA LYS A 64 -1.56 -9.18 -9.32
C LYS A 64 -0.71 -7.89 -9.32
N PRO A 65 0.48 -7.89 -9.96
CA PRO A 65 1.23 -6.66 -10.17
C PRO A 65 0.45 -5.66 -11.03
N MET A 66 0.49 -4.39 -10.65
CA MET A 66 -0.27 -3.30 -11.27
C MET A 66 0.67 -2.26 -11.85
N THR A 67 0.45 -1.94 -13.13
CA THR A 67 1.13 -0.83 -13.83
C THR A 67 0.17 0.25 -14.30
N SER A 68 -1.15 0.06 -14.12
CA SER A 68 -2.21 1.03 -14.38
C SER A 68 -3.48 0.69 -13.58
N TYR A 69 -4.34 1.67 -13.34
CA TYR A 69 -5.55 1.52 -12.51
C TYR A 69 -6.87 1.84 -13.25
N GLY A 70 -6.78 2.17 -14.54
CA GLY A 70 -7.95 2.49 -15.36
C GLY A 70 -8.91 1.32 -15.50
N ASN A 71 -10.21 1.61 -15.43
CA ASN A 71 -11.30 0.64 -15.62
C ASN A 71 -11.25 -0.60 -14.71
N LEU A 72 -10.59 -0.52 -13.55
CA LEU A 72 -10.60 -1.64 -12.61
C LEU A 72 -12.02 -2.00 -12.17
N ASN A 73 -12.24 -3.32 -12.08
CA ASN A 73 -13.47 -3.92 -11.60
C ASN A 73 -13.25 -4.44 -10.17
N PRO A 74 -13.88 -3.83 -9.14
CA PRO A 74 -13.83 -4.32 -7.78
C PRO A 74 -14.33 -5.75 -7.61
N ASP A 75 -15.11 -6.27 -8.56
CA ASP A 75 -15.53 -7.66 -8.51
C ASP A 75 -14.39 -8.66 -8.72
N GLU A 76 -13.41 -8.28 -9.54
CA GLU A 76 -12.26 -9.12 -9.91
C GLU A 76 -11.06 -8.86 -9.00
N VAL A 77 -10.81 -7.59 -8.70
CA VAL A 77 -9.73 -7.13 -7.82
C VAL A 77 -10.37 -6.28 -6.73
N PRO A 78 -10.84 -6.88 -5.62
CA PRO A 78 -11.55 -6.15 -4.57
C PRO A 78 -10.66 -5.28 -3.67
N LEU A 79 -9.35 -5.55 -3.67
CA LEU A 79 -8.39 -4.84 -2.83
C LEU A 79 -7.14 -4.49 -3.64
N LEU A 80 -6.71 -3.23 -3.54
CA LEU A 80 -5.39 -2.75 -3.93
C LEU A 80 -4.55 -2.49 -2.68
N ILE A 81 -3.32 -3.01 -2.64
CA ILE A 81 -2.31 -2.67 -1.61
C ILE A 81 -1.18 -1.94 -2.33
N LEU A 82 -1.02 -0.65 -2.05
CA LEU A 82 -0.13 0.23 -2.82
C LEU A 82 0.84 0.97 -1.91
N ASN A 83 2.00 1.30 -2.48
CA ASN A 83 2.84 2.39 -2.01
C ASN A 83 2.55 3.65 -2.82
N GLY A 84 2.43 4.78 -2.12
CA GLY A 84 2.34 6.09 -2.73
C GLY A 84 3.71 6.62 -3.19
N PHE A 85 4.80 6.18 -2.56
CA PHE A 85 6.15 6.68 -2.82
C PHE A 85 7.18 5.55 -2.90
N GLU A 86 8.31 5.82 -3.54
CA GLU A 86 9.49 4.97 -3.41
C GLU A 86 10.06 5.04 -1.98
N TYR A 87 10.81 4.02 -1.57
CA TYR A 87 11.51 4.06 -0.28
C TYR A 87 12.78 4.90 -0.37
N VAL A 88 13.10 5.63 0.69
CA VAL A 88 14.46 6.11 0.92
C VAL A 88 15.33 4.90 1.25
N THR A 89 16.09 4.43 0.26
CA THR A 89 16.96 3.26 0.40
C THR A 89 18.43 3.60 0.65
N GLN A 90 18.82 4.86 0.42
CA GLN A 90 20.19 5.32 0.62
C GLN A 90 20.37 5.93 2.01
N TRP A 91 21.44 5.51 2.68
CA TRP A 91 21.93 6.19 3.87
C TRP A 91 22.60 7.50 3.45
N GLY A 92 21.94 8.63 3.72
CA GLY A 92 22.57 9.94 3.53
C GLY A 92 23.64 10.22 4.59
N SER A 93 24.34 11.35 4.48
CA SER A 93 25.28 11.82 5.51
C SER A 93 24.61 12.18 6.84
N ASP A 94 23.28 12.16 6.89
CA ASP A 94 22.48 12.45 8.08
C ASP A 94 22.31 11.18 8.94
N PRO A 95 22.91 11.13 10.15
CA PRO A 95 22.77 10.02 11.08
C PRO A 95 21.38 9.95 11.73
N TYR A 96 20.43 10.82 11.38
CA TYR A 96 19.03 10.72 11.79
C TYR A 96 18.12 10.24 10.66
N SER A 97 18.67 10.00 9.47
CA SER A 97 17.88 9.48 8.35
C SER A 97 17.35 8.08 8.68
N ILE A 98 16.02 7.94 8.68
CA ILE A 98 15.33 6.66 8.90
C ILE A 98 15.23 5.96 7.54
N PRO A 99 15.94 4.83 7.32
CA PRO A 99 15.76 4.04 6.10
C PRO A 99 14.32 3.52 6.02
N LEU A 100 13.82 3.28 4.80
CA LEU A 100 12.45 2.78 4.54
C LEU A 100 11.31 3.76 4.87
N ARG A 101 11.62 5.04 5.07
CA ARG A 101 10.60 6.10 4.99
C ARG A 101 10.20 6.35 3.54
N ALA A 102 9.02 6.92 3.33
CA ALA A 102 8.57 7.38 2.03
C ALA A 102 9.49 8.51 1.50
N ASP A 103 9.99 8.36 0.27
CA ASP A 103 10.69 9.40 -0.47
C ASP A 103 9.67 10.26 -1.20
N THR A 104 9.24 11.35 -0.55
CA THR A 104 8.18 12.23 -1.07
C THR A 104 8.54 12.88 -2.40
N SER A 105 9.84 12.91 -2.76
CA SER A 105 10.31 13.40 -4.06
C SER A 105 10.11 12.41 -5.22
N LYS A 106 9.75 11.15 -4.92
CA LYS A 106 9.57 10.06 -5.87
C LYS A 106 8.19 9.41 -5.72
N PRO A 107 7.11 10.11 -6.11
CA PRO A 107 5.78 9.53 -6.11
C PRO A 107 5.69 8.36 -7.11
N LYS A 108 4.96 7.31 -6.73
CA LYS A 108 4.69 6.13 -7.57
C LYS A 108 3.35 6.21 -8.30
N LEU A 109 2.54 7.22 -8.00
CA LEU A 109 1.21 7.42 -8.57
C LEU A 109 1.19 8.73 -9.35
N THR A 110 0.79 8.66 -10.61
CA THR A 110 0.53 9.83 -11.43
C THR A 110 -0.83 10.46 -11.08
N GLN A 111 -1.12 11.65 -11.60
CA GLN A 111 -2.45 12.26 -11.41
C GLN A 111 -3.57 11.41 -12.03
N GLN A 112 -3.30 10.77 -13.18
CA GLN A 112 -4.28 9.88 -13.81
C GLN A 112 -4.54 8.64 -12.94
N ASP A 113 -3.48 8.06 -12.37
CA ASP A 113 -3.63 6.93 -11.45
C ASP A 113 -4.52 7.31 -10.26
N VAL A 114 -4.35 8.50 -9.69
CA VAL A 114 -5.20 8.99 -8.60
C VAL A 114 -6.66 9.11 -9.04
N THR A 115 -6.93 9.68 -10.22
CA THR A 115 -8.28 9.77 -10.78
C THR A 115 -8.91 8.38 -10.98
N ASP A 116 -8.14 7.44 -11.50
CA ASP A 116 -8.59 6.06 -11.73
C ASP A 116 -8.85 5.32 -10.40
N LEU A 117 -8.01 5.53 -9.39
CA LEU A 117 -8.20 4.99 -8.04
C LEU A 117 -9.46 5.55 -7.38
N ILE A 118 -9.76 6.84 -7.53
CA ILE A 118 -11.01 7.43 -7.06
C ILE A 118 -12.21 6.78 -7.77
N ALA A 119 -12.15 6.60 -9.09
CA ALA A 119 -13.20 5.92 -9.83
C ALA A 119 -13.37 4.46 -9.40
N TYR A 120 -12.29 3.76 -9.09
CA TYR A 120 -12.30 2.40 -8.55
C TYR A 120 -12.94 2.33 -7.15
N MET A 121 -12.59 3.25 -6.25
CA MET A 121 -13.20 3.35 -4.91
C MET A 121 -14.69 3.68 -4.99
N ASN A 122 -15.11 4.56 -5.91
CA ASN A 122 -16.52 4.88 -6.15
C ASN A 122 -17.35 3.67 -6.62
N LYS A 123 -16.70 2.64 -7.18
CA LYS A 123 -17.35 1.37 -7.56
C LYS A 123 -17.38 0.35 -6.41
N GLY A 124 -16.88 0.71 -5.22
CA GLY A 124 -16.82 -0.15 -4.04
C GLY A 124 -15.53 -0.95 -3.87
N GLY A 125 -14.46 -0.59 -4.60
CA GLY A 125 -13.13 -1.16 -4.40
C GLY A 125 -12.41 -0.54 -3.20
N SER A 126 -11.52 -1.31 -2.57
CA SER A 126 -10.73 -0.82 -1.43
C SER A 126 -9.27 -0.60 -1.81
N VAL A 127 -8.68 0.45 -1.26
CA VAL A 127 -7.25 0.76 -1.41
C VAL A 127 -6.62 0.87 -0.03
N LEU A 128 -5.58 0.08 0.22
CA LEU A 128 -4.74 0.14 1.41
C LEU A 128 -3.38 0.74 1.05
N ILE A 129 -3.06 1.88 1.64
CA ILE A 129 -1.72 2.49 1.57
C ILE A 129 -1.18 2.61 2.99
N MET A 130 0.00 2.03 3.22
CA MET A 130 0.69 2.06 4.51
C MET A 130 2.10 2.59 4.29
N GLU A 131 2.31 3.85 4.64
CA GLU A 131 3.56 4.57 4.39
C GLU A 131 4.15 5.11 5.68
N ASN A 132 5.47 5.01 5.82
CA ASN A 132 6.19 5.69 6.87
C ASN A 132 6.58 7.10 6.39
N VAL A 133 5.66 8.03 6.52
CA VAL A 133 5.87 9.45 6.19
C VAL A 133 6.49 10.17 7.38
N MET A 134 7.61 10.88 7.16
CA MET A 134 8.09 11.86 8.13
C MET A 134 7.27 13.14 8.01
N SER A 135 7.06 13.82 9.13
CA SER A 135 6.20 15.01 9.29
C SER A 135 6.61 16.25 8.46
N ASN A 136 7.57 16.13 7.54
CA ASN A 136 8.06 17.20 6.69
C ASN A 136 7.59 17.07 5.23
N LEU A 137 6.40 16.50 5.02
CA LEU A 137 5.73 16.47 3.72
C LEU A 137 5.58 17.91 3.20
N LYS A 138 6.37 18.31 2.20
CA LYS A 138 6.16 19.58 1.51
C LYS A 138 5.02 19.40 0.50
N GLU A 139 3.99 20.26 0.57
CA GLU A 139 2.75 20.23 -0.23
C GLU A 139 2.95 19.81 -1.70
N GLU A 140 3.97 20.38 -2.35
CA GLU A 140 4.22 20.21 -3.78
C GLU A 140 4.57 18.75 -4.15
N SER A 141 5.37 18.09 -3.30
CA SER A 141 5.88 16.74 -3.51
C SER A 141 4.87 15.64 -3.17
N ALA A 142 3.90 15.96 -2.30
CA ALA A 142 2.85 15.03 -1.86
C ALA A 142 1.51 15.22 -2.59
N SER A 143 1.41 16.16 -3.54
CA SER A 143 0.14 16.60 -4.13
C SER A 143 -0.76 15.48 -4.65
N GLY A 144 -0.21 14.44 -5.30
CA GLY A 144 -0.99 13.27 -5.76
C GLY A 144 -1.54 12.44 -4.61
N PHE A 145 -0.73 12.18 -3.58
CA PHE A 145 -1.13 11.43 -2.38
C PHE A 145 -2.12 12.24 -1.53
N VAL A 146 -1.88 13.54 -1.35
CA VAL A 146 -2.78 14.47 -0.64
C VAL A 146 -4.14 14.53 -1.32
N ARG A 147 -4.19 14.58 -2.67
CA ARG A 147 -5.45 14.52 -3.42
C ARG A 147 -6.18 13.19 -3.26
N LEU A 148 -5.44 12.08 -3.24
CA LEU A 148 -6.04 10.77 -2.98
C LEU A 148 -6.66 10.71 -1.58
N LEU A 149 -5.96 11.25 -0.58
CA LEU A 149 -6.47 11.34 0.79
C LEU A 149 -7.69 12.27 0.87
N ASP A 150 -7.63 13.46 0.26
CA ASP A 150 -8.74 14.42 0.21
C ASP A 150 -9.99 13.81 -0.45
N ALA A 151 -9.83 13.11 -1.58
CA ALA A 151 -10.92 12.39 -2.23
C ALA A 151 -11.48 11.22 -1.40
N ALA A 152 -10.65 10.63 -0.52
CA ALA A 152 -11.09 9.63 0.46
C ALA A 152 -11.68 10.26 1.74
N GLY A 153 -11.81 11.59 1.80
CA GLY A 153 -12.30 12.33 2.97
C GLY A 153 -11.30 12.43 4.13
N LEU A 154 -10.01 12.17 3.86
CA LEU A 154 -8.92 12.27 4.82
C LEU A 154 -8.13 13.57 4.59
N SER A 155 -8.17 14.47 5.57
CA SER A 155 -7.35 15.69 5.56
C SER A 155 -6.00 15.40 6.20
N MET A 156 -4.91 15.74 5.51
CA MET A 156 -3.59 15.85 6.16
C MET A 156 -3.33 17.30 6.51
N ALA A 157 -3.09 17.57 7.80
CA ALA A 157 -2.40 18.78 8.21
C ALA A 157 -0.93 18.61 7.85
N LEU A 158 -0.49 19.33 6.81
CA LEU A 158 0.92 19.47 6.44
C LEU A 158 1.57 20.58 7.26
#